data_AF-A0A0B1TIT6-F1
#
_entry.id   AF-A0A0B1TIT6-F1
#
_cell.length_a   1.000
_cell.length_b   1.000
_cell.length_c   1.000
_cell.angle_alpha   90.00
_cell.angle_beta   90.00
_cell.angle_gamma   90.00
#
_symmetry.space_group_name_H-M   'P 1'
#
loop_
_entity.id
_entity.type
_entity.pdbx_description
1 polymer ?
#
loop_
_entity_poly.entity_id
_entity_poly.type
_entity_poly.pdbx_seq_one_letter_code
_entity_poly.pdbx_strand_id
1 'polypeptide(L)'
;MDEVAREEEGRSRRENRPRLPVKMVFETRASDDRRRYNVATSNEIAVVYKGDDEHMEGERRLVIMERSGRLSFIKDYDPMCDPLTYPILFPRGEMGHDRARIRIHQNSNGREPPTPDEIRAHLDARYVYAPEAMYRIFEFPLQGRSDHVERLPVHLEHQHTDPFFAGQEEDAIITNEDTKLTAWFALNREFAQRERQNSTSSAETDPRQLCYHQVSEYYTWDDNVRKWKPRKQRSRIIGRMHFGNPKETERFAMRLILLYRKGAASFVDLRTVDRVYDTYVEAAKAAGYMNDDSFYESSMREAAGFRMPSELRSFFASLICFCELSNPRSLWELYKTALSEDFRNQGMRSEHAESCIHLKCIKHEDAESLAFHEISAKTALHSVVLSSVLQVEYAMVDSTPNDDDYLVHRQLGDENYLKLNLQQKIAVDAVLSATQDNGSKLLTDQVVPAKPSSTTPFIAC
;
A
#
# COMPACT_ATOMS: atom_id res chain seq x y z
N MET A 1 6.59 -20.98 -44.28
CA MET A 1 7.80 -21.14 -43.46
C MET A 1 8.94 -21.76 -44.27
N ASP A 2 8.79 -22.96 -44.81
CA ASP A 2 9.88 -23.69 -45.48
C ASP A 2 10.36 -23.04 -46.79
N GLU A 3 9.44 -22.39 -47.52
CA GLU A 3 9.73 -21.66 -48.75
C GLU A 3 10.46 -20.34 -48.50
N VAL A 4 10.02 -19.57 -47.49
CA VAL A 4 10.66 -18.33 -47.04
C VAL A 4 12.07 -18.60 -46.50
N ALA A 5 12.25 -19.71 -45.76
CA ALA A 5 13.57 -20.14 -45.29
C ALA A 5 14.51 -20.44 -46.47
N ARG A 6 14.04 -21.17 -47.49
CA ARG A 6 14.82 -21.46 -48.71
C ARG A 6 15.16 -20.19 -49.51
N GLU A 7 14.27 -19.21 -49.53
CA GLU A 7 14.46 -17.96 -50.24
C GLU A 7 15.50 -17.05 -49.55
N GLU A 8 15.43 -16.90 -48.23
CA GLU A 8 16.46 -16.24 -47.42
C GLU A 8 17.80 -16.96 -47.50
N GLU A 9 17.79 -18.30 -47.55
CA GLU A 9 19.00 -19.09 -47.77
C GLU A 9 19.64 -18.81 -49.15
N GLY A 10 18.83 -18.61 -50.19
CA GLY A 10 19.28 -18.19 -51.50
C GLY A 10 19.83 -16.77 -51.51
N ARG A 11 19.17 -15.85 -50.80
CA ARG A 11 19.56 -14.44 -50.67
C ARG A 11 20.91 -14.29 -49.93
N SER A 12 21.07 -14.99 -48.81
CA SER A 12 22.32 -15.04 -48.03
C SER A 12 23.51 -15.59 -48.84
N ARG A 13 23.28 -16.57 -49.73
CA ARG A 13 24.31 -17.10 -50.64
C ARG A 13 24.71 -16.10 -51.72
N ARG A 14 23.76 -15.32 -52.25
CA ARG A 14 24.03 -14.29 -53.28
C ARG A 14 24.79 -13.10 -52.69
N GLU A 15 24.48 -12.73 -51.45
CA GLU A 15 25.07 -11.58 -50.76
C GLU A 15 26.37 -11.92 -50.01
N ASN A 16 26.84 -13.17 -50.12
CA ASN A 16 28.05 -13.68 -49.46
C ASN A 16 28.09 -13.39 -47.94
N ARG A 17 26.90 -13.40 -47.31
CA ARG A 17 26.71 -13.05 -45.90
C ARG A 17 27.06 -14.27 -45.03
N PRO A 18 27.97 -14.16 -44.04
CA PRO A 18 28.36 -15.29 -43.21
C PRO A 18 27.16 -15.81 -42.41
N ARG A 19 26.92 -17.12 -42.49
CA ARG A 19 25.90 -17.81 -41.68
C ARG A 19 26.42 -17.90 -40.26
N LEU A 20 25.79 -17.17 -39.34
CA LEU A 20 26.03 -17.33 -37.90
C LEU A 20 25.00 -18.33 -37.37
N PRO A 21 25.40 -19.57 -37.02
CA PRO A 21 24.49 -20.47 -36.33
C PRO A 21 24.19 -19.87 -34.95
N VAL A 22 22.95 -19.41 -34.79
CA VAL A 22 22.46 -18.84 -33.53
C VAL A 22 21.77 -19.94 -32.75
N LYS A 23 22.26 -20.23 -31.54
CA LYS A 23 21.55 -21.07 -30.57
C LYS A 23 20.81 -20.18 -29.58
N MET A 24 19.48 -20.25 -29.58
CA MET A 24 18.63 -19.59 -28.60
C MET A 24 18.35 -20.53 -27.44
N VAL A 25 18.61 -20.09 -26.22
CA VAL A 25 18.29 -20.81 -24.99
C VAL A 25 17.29 -20.00 -24.20
N PHE A 26 16.16 -20.62 -23.85
CA PHE A 26 15.13 -20.05 -22.98
C PHE A 26 15.49 -20.37 -21.53
N GLU A 27 15.72 -19.35 -20.70
CA GLU A 27 15.98 -19.51 -19.27
C GLU A 27 14.80 -19.00 -18.45
N THR A 28 14.19 -19.87 -17.65
CA THR A 28 13.14 -19.53 -16.68
C THR A 28 13.60 -19.97 -15.30
N ARG A 29 13.83 -19.02 -14.38
CA ARG A 29 14.21 -19.32 -12.99
C ARG A 29 13.00 -19.18 -12.07
N ALA A 30 12.84 -20.11 -11.13
CA ALA A 30 11.74 -20.06 -10.16
C ALA A 30 11.77 -18.85 -9.21
N SER A 31 12.93 -18.19 -9.06
CA SER A 31 13.14 -17.01 -8.22
C SER A 31 13.04 -15.67 -8.96
N ASP A 32 12.80 -15.67 -10.27
CA ASP A 32 12.61 -14.43 -11.01
C ASP A 32 11.24 -13.83 -10.64
N ASP A 33 11.27 -12.62 -10.07
CA ASP A 33 10.06 -11.84 -9.83
C ASP A 33 9.36 -11.56 -11.17
N ARG A 34 8.24 -12.25 -11.38
CA ARG A 34 7.42 -12.23 -12.60
C ARG A 34 6.76 -10.86 -12.85
N ARG A 35 6.87 -9.90 -11.92
CA ARG A 35 6.37 -8.51 -12.05
C ARG A 35 7.48 -7.46 -12.18
N ARG A 36 8.75 -7.84 -12.09
CA ARG A 36 9.90 -6.91 -11.94
C ARG A 36 10.15 -5.96 -13.12
N TYR A 37 9.58 -6.23 -14.30
CA TYR A 37 9.73 -5.42 -15.51
C TYR A 37 8.43 -5.32 -16.33
N ASN A 38 7.28 -5.45 -15.68
CA ASN A 38 6.03 -5.11 -16.36
C ASN A 38 6.05 -3.61 -16.66
N VAL A 39 6.38 -3.24 -17.91
CA VAL A 39 5.90 -1.97 -18.46
C VAL A 39 4.39 -1.98 -18.26
N ALA A 40 3.82 -0.92 -17.70
CA ALA A 40 2.41 -0.86 -17.36
C ALA A 40 1.53 -1.05 -18.61
N THR A 41 1.14 -2.29 -18.90
CA THR A 41 0.27 -2.68 -20.02
C THR A 41 -1.09 -3.19 -19.56
N SER A 42 -1.53 -2.89 -18.34
CA SER A 42 -2.83 -3.38 -17.89
C SER A 42 -3.96 -2.56 -18.53
N ASN A 43 -4.55 -3.14 -19.58
CA ASN A 43 -5.93 -2.92 -20.02
C ASN A 43 -6.89 -3.80 -19.19
N GLU A 44 -6.60 -4.03 -17.91
CA GLU A 44 -7.42 -4.91 -17.07
C GLU A 44 -8.71 -4.21 -16.65
N ILE A 45 -9.82 -4.94 -16.81
CA ILE A 45 -11.15 -4.62 -16.32
C ILE A 45 -11.28 -5.31 -14.95
N ALA A 46 -11.59 -4.56 -13.90
CA ALA A 46 -11.93 -5.13 -12.61
C ALA A 46 -13.34 -5.75 -12.68
N VAL A 47 -13.46 -7.02 -12.32
CA VAL A 47 -14.76 -7.66 -12.04
C VAL A 47 -15.06 -7.39 -10.56
N VAL A 48 -16.11 -6.60 -10.30
CA VAL A 48 -16.61 -6.36 -8.94
C VAL A 48 -17.46 -7.57 -8.54
N TYR A 49 -16.99 -8.34 -7.56
CA TYR A 49 -17.83 -9.32 -6.88
C TYR A 49 -18.55 -8.60 -5.74
N LYS A 50 -19.88 -8.63 -5.74
CA LYS A 50 -20.68 -8.27 -4.56
C LYS A 50 -20.71 -9.49 -3.65
N GLY A 51 -19.69 -9.64 -2.82
CA GLY A 51 -19.72 -10.48 -1.62
C GLY A 51 -19.94 -9.58 -0.41
N ASP A 52 -20.62 -10.07 0.62
CA ASP A 52 -20.81 -9.31 1.85
C ASP A 52 -19.43 -8.98 2.45
N ASP A 53 -19.21 -7.68 2.65
CA ASP A 53 -17.97 -7.10 3.14
C ASP A 53 -17.57 -7.73 4.48
N GLU A 54 -16.35 -8.27 4.56
CA GLU A 54 -15.47 -8.07 5.74
C GLU A 54 -14.09 -8.71 5.62
N HIS A 55 -13.81 -9.67 4.73
CA HIS A 55 -12.44 -10.24 4.65
C HIS A 55 -12.08 -10.68 3.22
N MET A 56 -11.24 -9.90 2.53
CA MET A 56 -10.42 -10.44 1.43
C MET A 56 -8.93 -10.16 1.66
N GLU A 57 -8.46 -10.48 2.87
CA GLU A 57 -7.04 -10.70 3.13
C GLU A 57 -6.68 -12.15 2.79
N GLY A 58 -6.36 -12.40 1.52
CA GLY A 58 -5.84 -13.67 1.07
C GLY A 58 -5.31 -13.57 -0.35
N GLU A 59 -4.06 -13.97 -0.58
CA GLU A 59 -3.56 -14.16 -1.95
C GLU A 59 -4.54 -15.07 -2.70
N ARG A 60 -5.07 -14.59 -3.84
CA ARG A 60 -5.90 -15.40 -4.72
C ARG A 60 -5.05 -16.55 -5.25
N ARG A 61 -5.43 -17.78 -4.89
CA ARG A 61 -4.73 -18.99 -5.30
C ARG A 61 -5.74 -19.99 -5.85
N LEU A 62 -5.40 -20.60 -6.97
CA LEU A 62 -6.09 -21.77 -7.51
C LEU A 62 -5.65 -23.00 -6.72
N VAL A 63 -6.62 -23.72 -6.15
CA VAL A 63 -6.37 -24.97 -5.44
C VAL A 63 -6.66 -26.13 -6.38
N ILE A 64 -5.67 -26.97 -6.63
CA ILE A 64 -5.81 -28.18 -7.43
C ILE A 64 -5.72 -29.38 -6.50
N MET A 65 -6.73 -30.25 -6.58
CA MET A 65 -6.67 -31.56 -5.97
C MET A 65 -6.11 -32.56 -6.99
N GLU A 66 -4.90 -33.03 -6.73
CA GLU A 66 -4.29 -34.09 -7.53
C GLU A 66 -5.09 -35.40 -7.36
N ARG A 67 -5.04 -36.29 -8.36
CA ARG A 67 -5.64 -37.63 -8.26
C ARG A 67 -5.08 -38.47 -7.11
N SER A 68 -3.91 -38.10 -6.60
CA SER A 68 -3.26 -38.65 -5.41
C SER A 68 -3.93 -38.22 -4.09
N GLY A 69 -4.89 -37.29 -4.13
CA GLY A 69 -5.50 -36.66 -2.96
C GLY A 69 -4.69 -35.49 -2.38
N ARG A 70 -3.54 -35.15 -2.99
CA ARG A 70 -2.71 -34.01 -2.58
C ARG A 70 -3.30 -32.69 -3.07
N LEU A 71 -3.33 -31.71 -2.18
CA LEU A 71 -3.65 -30.33 -2.54
C LEU A 71 -2.39 -29.61 -3.01
N SER A 72 -2.47 -29.03 -4.21
CA SER A 72 -1.42 -28.24 -4.85
C SER A 72 -1.96 -26.84 -5.12
N PHE A 73 -1.16 -25.82 -4.84
CA PHE A 73 -1.57 -24.42 -4.93
C PHE A 73 -0.88 -23.77 -6.12
N ILE A 74 -1.68 -23.14 -6.98
CA ILE A 74 -1.21 -22.34 -8.11
C ILE A 74 -1.56 -20.88 -7.84
N LYS A 75 -0.58 -20.00 -8.03
CA LYS A 75 -0.78 -18.55 -7.91
C LYS A 75 -1.63 -18.06 -9.08
N ASP A 76 -2.49 -17.08 -8.86
CA ASP A 76 -3.36 -16.47 -9.88
C ASP A 76 -2.63 -15.91 -11.11
N TYR A 77 -1.33 -15.63 -11.00
CA TYR A 77 -0.45 -15.19 -12.09
C TYR A 77 0.48 -16.29 -12.64
N ASP A 78 0.20 -17.56 -12.33
CA ASP A 78 1.01 -18.64 -12.88
C ASP A 78 0.71 -18.86 -14.38
N PRO A 79 1.72 -19.11 -15.24
CA PRO A 79 1.49 -19.37 -16.66
C PRO A 79 0.57 -20.57 -16.93
N MET A 80 0.36 -21.46 -15.96
CA MET A 80 -0.60 -22.56 -16.07
C MET A 80 -2.07 -22.13 -15.95
N CYS A 81 -2.37 -20.94 -15.39
CA CYS A 81 -3.74 -20.49 -15.14
C CYS A 81 -4.56 -20.30 -16.43
N ASP A 82 -3.96 -19.72 -17.47
CA ASP A 82 -4.62 -19.51 -18.76
C ASP A 82 -5.00 -20.85 -19.43
N PRO A 83 -4.07 -21.80 -19.62
CA PRO A 83 -4.36 -23.14 -20.12
C PRO A 83 -5.37 -23.94 -19.27
N LEU A 84 -5.36 -23.76 -17.95
CA LEU A 84 -6.34 -24.40 -17.05
C LEU A 84 -7.78 -23.94 -17.29
N THR A 85 -7.98 -22.77 -17.91
CA THR A 85 -9.32 -22.30 -18.31
C THR A 85 -9.86 -23.12 -19.50
N TYR A 86 -8.98 -23.80 -20.24
CA TYR A 86 -9.35 -24.63 -21.39
C TYR A 86 -8.77 -26.07 -21.30
N PRO A 87 -9.16 -26.88 -20.31
CA PRO A 87 -8.54 -28.19 -20.04
C PRO A 87 -8.62 -29.18 -21.21
N ILE A 88 -9.64 -29.05 -22.06
CA ILE A 88 -9.83 -29.89 -23.27
C ILE A 88 -8.79 -29.56 -24.33
N LEU A 89 -8.40 -28.29 -24.45
CA LEU A 89 -7.37 -27.84 -25.38
C LEU A 89 -5.96 -28.12 -24.85
N PHE A 90 -5.80 -28.18 -23.52
CA PHE A 90 -4.50 -28.37 -22.86
C PHE A 90 -4.47 -29.56 -21.90
N PRO A 91 -4.74 -30.79 -22.39
CA PRO A 91 -4.85 -31.98 -21.54
C PRO A 91 -3.53 -32.41 -20.89
N ARG A 92 -2.40 -31.84 -21.33
CA ARG A 92 -1.05 -32.12 -20.82
C ARG A 92 -0.47 -31.01 -19.93
N GLY A 93 -1.25 -29.96 -19.61
CA GLY A 93 -0.81 -28.88 -18.72
C GLY A 93 0.30 -28.01 -19.31
N GLU A 94 0.19 -27.69 -20.60
CA GLU A 94 1.11 -26.76 -21.27
C GLU A 94 1.06 -25.38 -20.60
N MET A 95 2.17 -24.63 -20.66
CA MET A 95 2.25 -23.27 -20.11
C MET A 95 1.66 -22.27 -21.11
N GLY A 96 0.96 -21.25 -20.60
CA GLY A 96 0.43 -20.13 -21.37
C GLY A 96 1.50 -19.13 -21.78
N HIS A 97 1.10 -17.89 -22.04
CA HIS A 97 2.04 -16.83 -22.38
C HIS A 97 2.91 -16.48 -21.15
N ASP A 98 4.23 -16.39 -21.32
CA ASP A 98 5.13 -16.05 -20.21
C ASP A 98 6.41 -15.33 -20.71
N ARG A 99 7.12 -14.72 -19.77
CA ARG A 99 8.40 -14.05 -20.01
C ARG A 99 9.48 -15.08 -20.31
N ALA A 100 10.25 -14.83 -21.35
CA ALA A 100 11.41 -15.60 -21.76
C ALA A 100 12.64 -14.71 -21.76
N ARG A 101 13.65 -15.07 -20.97
CA ARG A 101 15.01 -14.56 -21.18
C ARG A 101 15.67 -15.42 -22.26
N ILE A 102 15.91 -14.82 -23.41
CA ILE A 102 16.54 -15.49 -24.55
C ILE A 102 18.02 -15.11 -24.57
N ARG A 103 18.88 -16.12 -24.45
CA ARG A 103 20.32 -15.96 -24.68
C ARG A 103 20.68 -16.32 -26.11
N ILE A 104 21.24 -15.37 -26.84
CA ILE A 104 21.66 -15.53 -28.23
C ILE A 104 23.13 -15.93 -28.23
N HIS A 105 23.42 -17.20 -28.47
CA HIS A 105 24.80 -17.67 -28.63
C HIS A 105 25.17 -17.58 -30.11
N GLN A 106 26.18 -16.77 -30.44
CA GLN A 106 26.81 -16.80 -31.76
C GLN A 106 27.90 -17.87 -31.73
N ASN A 107 27.71 -18.96 -32.46
CA ASN A 107 28.79 -19.94 -32.63
C ASN A 107 29.82 -19.35 -33.60
N SER A 108 30.91 -18.80 -33.07
CA SER A 108 32.12 -18.57 -33.84
C SER A 108 32.89 -19.89 -33.94
N ASN A 109 33.25 -20.30 -35.16
CA ASN A 109 34.05 -21.50 -35.42
C ASN A 109 35.48 -21.36 -34.84
N GLY A 110 35.64 -21.53 -33.52
CA GLY A 110 36.93 -21.66 -32.84
C GLY A 110 37.76 -20.38 -32.68
N ARG A 111 37.20 -19.19 -32.92
CA ARG A 111 37.79 -17.91 -32.47
C ARG A 111 36.92 -17.34 -31.35
N GLU A 112 37.50 -17.14 -30.18
CA GLU A 112 36.85 -16.44 -29.07
C GLU A 112 36.28 -15.11 -29.60
N PRO A 113 34.97 -14.86 -29.44
CA PRO A 113 34.41 -13.57 -29.80
C PRO A 113 35.02 -12.51 -28.87
N PRO A 114 35.28 -11.28 -29.37
CA PRO A 114 35.67 -10.17 -28.50
C PRO A 114 34.58 -9.97 -27.43
N THR A 115 35.01 -9.58 -26.24
CA THR A 115 34.23 -9.35 -25.01
C THR A 115 32.72 -9.32 -25.27
N PRO A 116 31.94 -10.37 -24.92
CA PRO A 116 30.53 -10.42 -25.26
C PRO A 116 29.81 -9.25 -24.61
N ASP A 117 29.20 -8.40 -25.42
CA ASP A 117 28.30 -7.34 -24.96
C ASP A 117 27.12 -8.00 -24.23
N GLU A 118 27.18 -8.02 -22.91
CA GLU A 118 26.22 -8.71 -22.03
C GLU A 118 24.79 -8.25 -22.27
N ILE A 119 24.60 -6.98 -22.68
CA ILE A 119 23.30 -6.39 -22.96
C ILE A 119 22.75 -6.92 -24.29
N ARG A 120 23.59 -7.06 -25.33
CA ARG A 120 23.17 -7.61 -26.63
C ARG A 120 23.02 -9.13 -26.63
N ALA A 121 23.66 -9.83 -25.69
CA ALA A 121 23.58 -11.28 -25.57
C ALA A 121 22.25 -11.79 -24.96
N HIS A 122 21.52 -10.91 -24.27
CA HIS A 122 20.27 -11.23 -23.59
C HIS A 122 19.11 -10.42 -24.17
N LEU A 123 18.15 -11.12 -24.77
CA LEU A 123 16.89 -10.53 -25.17
C LEU A 123 15.83 -10.89 -24.13
N ASP A 124 15.22 -9.87 -23.54
CA ASP A 124 14.02 -10.05 -22.73
C ASP A 124 12.81 -10.06 -23.66
N ALA A 125 12.11 -11.18 -23.73
CA ALA A 125 11.01 -11.39 -24.65
C ALA A 125 9.82 -12.02 -23.93
N ARG A 126 8.67 -12.07 -24.60
CA ARG A 126 7.51 -12.85 -24.18
C ARG A 126 7.26 -13.92 -25.24
N TYR A 127 7.09 -15.17 -24.82
CA TYR A 127 6.61 -16.21 -25.72
C TYR A 127 5.10 -16.33 -25.62
N VAL A 128 4.48 -16.73 -26.73
CA VAL A 128 3.06 -17.06 -26.81
C VAL A 128 2.96 -18.57 -27.06
N TYR A 129 1.95 -19.21 -26.51
CA TYR A 129 1.76 -20.65 -26.65
C TYR A 129 1.28 -21.00 -28.07
N ALA A 130 1.42 -22.27 -28.47
CA ALA A 130 1.26 -22.68 -29.87
C ALA A 130 -0.10 -22.31 -30.50
N PRO A 131 -1.26 -22.57 -29.85
CA PRO A 131 -2.54 -22.11 -30.39
C PRO A 131 -2.69 -20.59 -30.49
N GLU A 132 -2.23 -19.79 -29.51
CA GLU A 132 -2.25 -18.32 -29.67
C GLU A 132 -1.33 -17.87 -30.80
N ALA A 133 -0.13 -18.45 -30.92
CA ALA A 133 0.78 -18.20 -32.03
C ALA A 133 0.13 -18.51 -33.37
N MET A 134 -0.59 -19.63 -33.47
CA MET A 134 -1.34 -20.02 -34.66
C MET A 134 -2.42 -18.99 -35.01
N TYR A 135 -3.19 -18.53 -34.01
CA TYR A 135 -4.21 -17.49 -34.21
C TYR A 135 -3.58 -16.16 -34.67
N ARG A 136 -2.42 -15.78 -34.11
CA ARG A 136 -1.68 -14.59 -34.54
C ARG A 136 -1.14 -14.73 -35.97
N ILE A 137 -0.57 -15.90 -36.32
CA ILE A 137 -0.02 -16.20 -37.65
C ILE A 137 -1.12 -16.17 -38.72
N PHE A 138 -2.30 -16.70 -38.41
CA PHE A 138 -3.45 -16.68 -39.32
C PHE A 138 -4.32 -15.43 -39.21
N GLU A 139 -3.89 -14.42 -38.44
CA GLU A 139 -4.60 -13.16 -38.22
C GLU A 139 -6.04 -13.34 -37.73
N PHE A 140 -6.33 -14.41 -36.98
CA PHE A 140 -7.63 -14.62 -36.38
C PHE A 140 -7.88 -13.61 -35.25
N PRO A 141 -9.09 -13.04 -35.14
CA PRO A 141 -9.43 -12.12 -34.07
C PRO A 141 -9.40 -12.85 -32.72
N LEU A 142 -8.43 -12.50 -31.88
CA LEU A 142 -8.24 -13.08 -30.53
C LEU A 142 -9.08 -12.40 -29.45
N GLN A 143 -9.25 -11.09 -29.58
CA GLN A 143 -9.98 -10.27 -28.60
C GLN A 143 -10.74 -9.16 -29.30
N GLY A 144 -11.97 -8.93 -28.88
CA GLY A 144 -12.73 -7.71 -29.20
C GLY A 144 -12.57 -6.69 -28.09
N ARG A 145 -12.55 -5.40 -28.44
CA ARG A 145 -12.65 -4.31 -27.46
C ARG A 145 -14.11 -3.84 -27.42
N SER A 146 -14.77 -4.01 -26.28
CA SER A 146 -16.13 -3.51 -26.07
C SER A 146 -16.17 -1.98 -25.96
N ASP A 147 -15.10 -1.39 -25.41
CA ASP A 147 -15.01 0.02 -25.08
C ASP A 147 -13.67 0.57 -25.57
N HIS A 148 -13.67 1.82 -26.05
CA HIS A 148 -12.42 2.51 -26.42
C HIS A 148 -11.80 3.16 -25.17
N VAL A 149 -10.51 2.93 -24.93
CA VAL A 149 -9.82 3.48 -23.76
C VAL A 149 -9.03 4.71 -24.18
N GLU A 150 -9.43 5.88 -23.68
CA GLU A 150 -8.73 7.14 -23.89
C GLU A 150 -7.69 7.34 -22.79
N ARG A 151 -6.41 7.47 -23.16
CA ARG A 151 -5.33 7.67 -22.18
C ARG A 151 -5.22 9.15 -21.84
N LEU A 152 -5.36 9.44 -20.55
CA LEU A 152 -5.36 10.79 -20.00
C LEU A 152 -4.06 11.04 -19.21
N PRO A 153 -3.16 11.90 -19.70
CA PRO A 153 -1.90 12.22 -19.04
C PRO A 153 -2.16 12.93 -17.70
N VAL A 154 -1.36 12.57 -16.70
CA VAL A 154 -1.28 13.23 -15.39
C VAL A 154 0.17 13.59 -15.16
N HIS A 155 0.44 14.87 -15.06
CA HIS A 155 1.77 15.45 -14.88
C HIS A 155 1.66 16.73 -14.05
N LEU A 156 2.74 17.08 -13.36
CA LEU A 156 2.86 18.37 -12.67
C LEU A 156 3.06 19.50 -13.70
N GLU A 157 2.94 20.73 -13.22
CA GLU A 157 3.21 21.93 -14.02
C GLU A 157 4.65 21.88 -14.56
N HIS A 158 4.80 22.07 -15.88
CA HIS A 158 6.07 21.95 -16.62
C HIS A 158 6.79 20.59 -16.56
N GLN A 159 6.14 19.51 -16.10
CA GLN A 159 6.72 18.16 -16.03
C GLN A 159 5.99 17.14 -16.92
N HIS A 160 5.51 17.57 -18.10
CA HIS A 160 4.94 16.65 -19.07
C HIS A 160 6.05 15.90 -19.83
N THR A 161 5.74 14.70 -20.30
CA THR A 161 6.67 13.85 -21.04
C THR A 161 6.28 13.84 -22.50
N ASP A 162 7.14 14.38 -23.36
CA ASP A 162 6.93 14.36 -24.80
C ASP A 162 7.90 13.40 -25.49
N PRO A 163 7.40 12.54 -26.39
CA PRO A 163 8.26 11.76 -27.27
C PRO A 163 8.85 12.69 -28.34
N PHE A 164 10.17 12.65 -28.50
CA PHE A 164 10.90 13.37 -29.55
C PHE A 164 11.93 12.46 -30.21
N PHE A 165 12.31 12.77 -31.45
CA PHE A 165 13.47 12.16 -32.08
C PHE A 165 14.74 12.91 -31.66
N ALA A 166 15.83 12.18 -31.43
CA ALA A 166 17.10 12.78 -31.06
C ALA A 166 17.52 13.87 -32.06
N GLY A 167 17.83 15.07 -31.57
CA GLY A 167 18.13 16.26 -32.38
C GLY A 167 16.93 17.17 -32.69
N GLN A 168 15.74 16.83 -32.21
CA GLN A 168 14.51 17.64 -32.31
C GLN A 168 13.94 18.03 -30.94
N GLU A 169 14.80 18.13 -29.93
CA GLU A 169 14.41 18.41 -28.54
C GLU A 169 13.69 19.76 -28.42
N GLU A 170 14.23 20.82 -29.04
CA GLU A 170 13.70 22.18 -28.93
C GLU A 170 12.36 22.33 -29.65
N ASP A 171 12.22 21.74 -30.84
CA ASP A 171 10.97 21.74 -31.59
C ASP A 171 9.87 20.99 -30.83
N ALA A 172 10.20 19.89 -30.17
CA ALA A 172 9.23 19.11 -29.38
C ALA A 172 8.66 19.91 -28.20
N ILE A 173 9.49 20.72 -27.52
CA ILE A 173 9.07 21.57 -26.40
C ILE A 173 8.08 22.65 -26.86
N ILE A 174 8.36 23.30 -28.01
CA ILE A 174 7.50 24.37 -28.54
C ILE A 174 6.17 23.81 -29.07
N THR A 175 6.21 22.63 -29.69
CA THR A 175 5.02 22.09 -30.39
C THR A 175 4.05 21.35 -29.46
N ASN A 176 4.51 20.84 -28.31
CA ASN A 176 3.71 19.98 -27.43
C ASN A 176 3.19 20.62 -26.13
N GLU A 177 3.26 21.94 -25.99
CA GLU A 177 2.89 22.66 -24.76
C GLU A 177 1.44 22.32 -24.27
N ASP A 178 0.50 22.11 -25.20
CA ASP A 178 -0.90 21.83 -24.87
C ASP A 178 -1.19 20.34 -24.70
N THR A 179 -1.07 19.80 -23.49
CA THR A 179 -1.47 18.42 -23.19
C THR A 179 -2.99 18.29 -23.06
N LYS A 180 -3.50 17.05 -23.10
CA LYS A 180 -4.92 16.76 -22.82
C LYS A 180 -5.41 17.31 -21.47
N LEU A 181 -4.52 17.41 -20.49
CA LEU A 181 -4.82 17.94 -19.16
C LEU A 181 -4.95 19.47 -19.20
N THR A 182 -3.97 20.17 -19.77
CA THR A 182 -4.01 21.63 -19.90
C THR A 182 -5.13 22.09 -20.83
N ALA A 183 -5.43 21.31 -21.86
CA ALA A 183 -6.58 21.53 -22.73
C ALA A 183 -7.92 21.31 -22.00
N TRP A 184 -8.00 20.44 -21.00
CA TRP A 184 -9.20 20.31 -20.15
C TRP A 184 -9.39 21.56 -19.28
N PHE A 185 -8.30 22.10 -18.72
CA PHE A 185 -8.35 23.40 -18.03
C PHE A 185 -8.83 24.52 -18.96
N ALA A 186 -8.30 24.56 -20.19
CA ALA A 186 -8.72 25.52 -21.20
C ALA A 186 -10.21 25.35 -21.56
N LEU A 187 -10.69 24.11 -21.73
CA LEU A 187 -12.10 23.81 -21.99
C LEU A 187 -13.02 24.37 -20.90
N ASN A 188 -12.65 24.20 -19.62
CA ASN A 188 -13.42 24.74 -18.50
C ASN A 188 -13.46 26.27 -18.51
N ARG A 189 -12.34 26.94 -18.84
CA ARG A 189 -12.27 28.40 -18.99
C ARG A 189 -13.11 28.91 -20.15
N GLU A 190 -12.95 28.30 -21.32
CA GLU A 190 -13.68 28.68 -22.54
C GLU A 190 -15.19 28.51 -22.34
N PHE A 191 -15.64 27.44 -21.67
CA PHE A 191 -17.04 27.24 -21.35
C PHE A 191 -17.58 28.32 -20.40
N ALA A 192 -16.85 28.67 -19.34
CA ALA A 192 -17.22 29.77 -18.44
C ALA A 192 -17.31 31.13 -19.15
N GLN A 193 -16.45 31.38 -20.14
CA GLN A 193 -16.51 32.58 -20.97
C GLN A 193 -17.72 32.59 -21.90
N ARG A 194 -18.01 31.46 -22.57
CA ARG A 194 -19.18 31.32 -23.46
C ARG A 194 -20.51 31.47 -22.71
N GLU A 195 -20.59 30.93 -21.50
CA GLU A 195 -21.76 31.06 -20.62
C GLU A 195 -22.04 32.53 -20.29
N ARG A 196 -21.00 33.31 -19.94
CA ARG A 196 -21.14 34.76 -19.70
C ARG A 196 -21.59 35.55 -20.92
N GLN A 197 -21.28 35.04 -22.12
CA GLN A 197 -21.63 35.65 -23.40
C GLN A 197 -22.98 35.14 -23.94
N ASN A 198 -23.74 34.33 -23.19
CA ASN A 198 -25.00 33.70 -23.61
C ASN A 198 -24.91 32.92 -24.94
N SER A 199 -23.72 32.45 -25.31
CA SER A 199 -23.46 31.75 -26.58
C SER A 199 -23.44 30.22 -26.43
N THR A 200 -23.85 29.69 -25.28
CA THR A 200 -23.81 28.24 -25.01
C THR A 200 -25.09 27.55 -25.47
N SER A 201 -24.94 26.47 -26.24
CA SER A 201 -26.04 25.60 -26.64
C SER A 201 -26.54 24.78 -25.44
N SER A 202 -27.84 24.76 -25.18
CA SER A 202 -28.46 24.02 -24.06
C SER A 202 -28.28 22.50 -24.10
N ALA A 203 -27.82 21.94 -25.23
CA ALA A 203 -27.58 20.51 -25.42
C ALA A 203 -26.15 20.06 -25.09
N GLU A 204 -25.20 20.98 -24.86
CA GLU A 204 -23.81 20.66 -24.54
C GLU A 204 -23.65 20.34 -23.05
N THR A 205 -23.02 19.20 -22.71
CA THR A 205 -22.72 18.87 -21.31
C THR A 205 -21.67 19.83 -20.76
N ASP A 206 -21.97 20.51 -19.65
CA ASP A 206 -21.02 21.41 -18.98
C ASP A 206 -19.75 20.65 -18.56
N PRO A 207 -18.57 20.96 -19.13
CA PRO A 207 -17.33 20.27 -18.82
C PRO A 207 -16.88 20.51 -17.37
N ARG A 208 -17.37 21.59 -16.73
CA ARG A 208 -17.08 21.93 -15.33
C ARG A 208 -17.80 21.01 -14.35
N GLN A 209 -18.79 20.23 -14.82
CA GLN A 209 -19.50 19.23 -14.02
C GLN A 209 -18.87 17.83 -14.11
N LEU A 210 -17.83 17.68 -14.93
CA LEU A 210 -17.13 16.43 -15.18
C LEU A 210 -15.80 16.39 -14.41
N CYS A 211 -15.48 15.23 -13.84
CA CYS A 211 -14.11 14.94 -13.42
C CYS A 211 -13.24 14.68 -14.66
N TYR A 212 -11.92 14.83 -14.54
CA TYR A 212 -11.02 14.71 -15.69
C TYR A 212 -11.14 13.35 -16.41
N HIS A 213 -11.35 12.26 -15.67
CA HIS A 213 -11.52 10.91 -16.24
C HIS A 213 -12.83 10.71 -17.03
N GLN A 214 -13.83 11.59 -16.83
CA GLN A 214 -15.15 11.50 -17.49
C GLN A 214 -15.19 12.33 -18.78
N VAL A 215 -14.21 13.20 -19.01
CA VAL A 215 -14.19 14.14 -20.14
C VAL A 215 -14.31 13.41 -21.47
N SER A 216 -13.62 12.29 -21.63
CA SER A 216 -13.61 11.51 -22.88
C SER A 216 -14.97 10.88 -23.24
N GLU A 217 -15.89 10.75 -22.28
CA GLU A 217 -17.25 10.27 -22.52
C GLU A 217 -18.08 11.31 -23.31
N TYR A 218 -17.83 12.60 -23.08
CA TYR A 218 -18.61 13.71 -23.64
C TYR A 218 -17.85 14.53 -24.69
N TYR A 219 -16.52 14.52 -24.62
CA TYR A 219 -15.63 15.26 -25.50
C TYR A 219 -14.68 14.31 -26.22
N THR A 220 -14.27 14.69 -27.43
CA THR A 220 -13.28 13.98 -28.24
C THR A 220 -12.03 14.84 -28.37
N TRP A 221 -10.87 14.24 -28.17
CA TRP A 221 -9.58 14.89 -28.39
C TRP A 221 -9.34 15.06 -29.90
N ASP A 222 -9.07 16.30 -30.33
CA ASP A 222 -8.58 16.58 -31.68
C ASP A 222 -7.06 16.82 -31.63
N ASP A 223 -6.31 15.89 -32.19
CA ASP A 223 -4.84 15.90 -32.15
C ASP A 223 -4.24 17.03 -33.02
N ASN A 224 -4.92 17.43 -34.09
CA ASN A 224 -4.41 18.50 -34.98
C ASN A 224 -4.54 19.88 -34.33
N VAL A 225 -5.61 20.09 -33.56
CA VAL A 225 -5.91 21.37 -32.91
C VAL A 225 -5.48 21.36 -31.44
N ARG A 226 -5.14 20.19 -30.89
CA ARG A 226 -4.84 19.95 -29.47
C ARG A 226 -5.92 20.46 -28.52
N LYS A 227 -7.19 20.23 -28.89
CA LYS A 227 -8.35 20.69 -28.13
C LYS A 227 -9.42 19.62 -27.98
N TRP A 228 -10.17 19.72 -26.89
CA TRP A 228 -11.38 18.94 -26.65
C TRP A 228 -12.57 19.53 -27.43
N LYS A 229 -13.23 18.69 -28.24
CA LYS A 229 -14.44 19.07 -28.98
C LYS A 229 -15.66 18.28 -28.50
N PRO A 230 -16.86 18.89 -28.45
CA PRO A 230 -18.08 18.16 -28.11
C PRO A 230 -18.27 16.95 -29.02
N ARG A 231 -18.57 15.81 -28.42
CA ARG A 231 -18.78 14.56 -29.16
C ARG A 231 -20.13 14.58 -29.87
N LYS A 232 -20.13 14.21 -31.16
CA LYS A 232 -21.35 14.14 -31.99
C LYS A 232 -22.17 12.86 -31.78
N GLN A 233 -21.51 11.73 -31.47
CA GLN A 233 -22.15 10.43 -31.26
C GLN A 233 -21.64 9.81 -29.96
N ARG A 234 -22.55 9.41 -29.06
CA ARG A 234 -22.17 8.72 -27.82
C ARG A 234 -21.67 7.31 -28.14
N SER A 235 -20.42 7.04 -27.81
CA SER A 235 -19.80 5.71 -27.81
C SER A 235 -19.28 5.39 -26.42
N ARG A 236 -19.19 4.11 -26.06
CA ARG A 236 -18.66 3.71 -24.76
C ARG A 236 -17.15 3.91 -24.74
N ILE A 237 -16.69 4.89 -23.95
CA ILE A 237 -15.29 5.27 -23.81
C ILE A 237 -14.94 5.34 -22.34
N ILE A 238 -13.76 4.86 -22.00
CA ILE A 238 -13.22 4.92 -20.64
C ILE A 238 -12.00 5.84 -20.65
N GLY A 239 -12.09 6.96 -19.94
CA GLY A 239 -10.95 7.84 -19.71
C GLY A 239 -10.04 7.25 -18.63
N ARG A 240 -8.87 6.75 -19.02
CA ARG A 240 -7.92 6.13 -18.10
C ARG A 240 -6.79 7.11 -17.80
N MET A 241 -6.79 7.65 -16.59
CA MET A 241 -5.69 8.47 -16.09
C MET A 241 -4.44 7.61 -15.85
N HIS A 242 -3.28 8.13 -16.27
CA HIS A 242 -2.01 7.48 -16.01
C HIS A 242 -1.81 7.21 -14.51
N PHE A 243 -1.22 6.06 -14.20
CA PHE A 243 -0.89 5.68 -12.84
C PHE A 243 0.27 6.56 -12.35
N GLY A 244 0.08 7.20 -11.19
CA GLY A 244 1.18 7.85 -10.46
C GLY A 244 1.73 6.84 -9.45
N ASN A 245 3.05 6.64 -9.44
CA ASN A 245 3.69 5.81 -8.44
C ASN A 245 3.46 6.43 -7.05
N PRO A 246 3.04 5.67 -6.01
CA PRO A 246 2.91 6.22 -4.65
C PRO A 246 4.17 6.89 -4.11
N LYS A 247 5.36 6.54 -4.62
CA LYS A 247 6.62 7.23 -4.31
C LYS A 247 6.70 8.65 -4.88
N GLU A 248 5.99 8.93 -5.98
CA GLU A 248 5.83 10.26 -6.58
C GLU A 248 4.65 10.96 -5.88
N THR A 249 4.82 11.30 -4.59
CA THR A 249 3.75 11.76 -3.70
C THR A 249 2.93 12.92 -4.27
N GLU A 250 3.58 13.94 -4.84
CA GLU A 250 2.91 15.10 -5.45
C GLU A 250 2.03 14.71 -6.64
N ARG A 251 2.55 13.88 -7.56
CA ARG A 251 1.81 13.45 -8.74
C ARG A 251 0.68 12.49 -8.38
N PHE A 252 0.90 11.64 -7.37
CA PHE A 252 -0.13 10.75 -6.83
C PHE A 252 -1.26 11.56 -6.17
N ALA A 253 -0.94 12.55 -5.33
CA ALA A 253 -1.91 13.44 -4.71
C ALA A 253 -2.70 14.25 -5.77
N MET A 254 -2.02 14.79 -6.77
CA MET A 254 -2.66 15.47 -7.90
C MET A 254 -3.62 14.55 -8.65
N ARG A 255 -3.24 13.28 -8.88
CA ARG A 255 -4.12 12.27 -9.51
C ARG A 255 -5.37 12.02 -8.67
N LEU A 256 -5.25 11.96 -7.34
CA LEU A 256 -6.41 11.83 -6.45
C LEU A 256 -7.33 13.04 -6.58
N ILE A 257 -6.78 14.25 -6.58
CA ILE A 257 -7.58 15.47 -6.80
C ILE A 257 -8.32 15.39 -8.14
N LEU A 258 -7.66 14.99 -9.23
CA LEU A 258 -8.27 14.88 -10.57
C LEU A 258 -9.36 13.81 -10.69
N LEU A 259 -9.40 12.81 -9.78
CA LEU A 259 -10.47 11.81 -9.74
C LEU A 259 -11.80 12.41 -9.26
N TYR A 260 -11.74 13.35 -8.31
CA TYR A 260 -12.92 13.81 -7.58
C TYR A 260 -13.27 15.28 -7.84
N ARG A 261 -12.28 16.09 -8.20
CA ARG A 261 -12.47 17.51 -8.47
C ARG A 261 -13.01 17.73 -9.88
N LYS A 262 -14.00 18.60 -9.95
CA LYS A 262 -14.66 19.03 -11.18
C LYS A 262 -14.29 20.48 -11.49
N GLY A 263 -14.30 20.82 -12.77
CA GLY A 263 -14.21 22.22 -13.23
C GLY A 263 -12.93 22.97 -12.93
N ALA A 264 -11.83 22.29 -12.61
CA ALA A 264 -10.54 22.97 -12.43
C ALA A 264 -10.10 23.61 -13.76
N ALA A 265 -9.69 24.88 -13.73
CA ALA A 265 -9.31 25.68 -14.88
C ALA A 265 -7.82 26.05 -14.89
N SER A 266 -7.04 25.56 -13.91
CA SER A 266 -5.58 25.70 -13.84
C SER A 266 -4.96 24.70 -12.85
N PHE A 267 -3.62 24.63 -12.83
CA PHE A 267 -2.86 23.91 -11.80
C PHE A 267 -3.06 24.54 -10.40
N VAL A 268 -3.18 25.86 -10.33
CA VAL A 268 -3.49 26.58 -9.08
C VAL A 268 -4.88 26.22 -8.59
N ASP A 269 -5.85 26.11 -9.50
CA ASP A 269 -7.23 25.72 -9.17
C ASP A 269 -7.25 24.32 -8.58
N LEU A 270 -6.39 23.39 -9.01
CA LEU A 270 -6.27 22.05 -8.39
C LEU A 270 -5.76 22.10 -6.95
N ARG A 271 -4.91 23.08 -6.62
CA ARG A 271 -4.39 23.29 -5.25
C ARG A 271 -5.28 24.17 -4.37
N THR A 272 -6.39 24.66 -4.91
CA THR A 272 -7.27 25.60 -4.19
C THR A 272 -8.44 24.87 -3.54
N VAL A 273 -8.50 24.71 -2.22
CA VAL A 273 -9.65 24.10 -1.53
C VAL A 273 -10.48 25.18 -0.83
N ASP A 274 -10.06 25.56 0.36
CA ASP A 274 -10.46 26.76 1.10
C ASP A 274 -9.50 27.93 0.83
N ARG A 275 -8.21 27.60 0.70
CA ARG A 275 -7.12 28.48 0.29
C ARG A 275 -6.27 27.80 -0.78
N VAL A 276 -5.32 28.56 -1.33
CA VAL A 276 -4.29 27.99 -2.22
C VAL A 276 -3.22 27.33 -1.36
N TYR A 277 -2.95 26.05 -1.60
CA TYR A 277 -1.88 25.31 -0.94
C TYR A 277 -0.61 25.30 -1.78
N ASP A 278 0.54 25.16 -1.13
CA ASP A 278 1.84 25.13 -1.80
C ASP A 278 2.03 23.79 -2.55
N THR A 279 1.58 22.69 -1.95
CA THR A 279 1.73 21.33 -2.51
C THR A 279 0.39 20.69 -2.85
N TYR A 280 0.41 19.71 -3.76
CA TYR A 280 -0.79 18.91 -4.06
C TYR A 280 -1.13 17.95 -2.93
N VAL A 281 -0.14 17.49 -2.16
CA VAL A 281 -0.36 16.65 -0.97
C VAL A 281 -1.18 17.40 0.07
N GLU A 282 -0.83 18.63 0.40
CA GLU A 282 -1.60 19.44 1.36
C GLU A 282 -3.01 19.75 0.85
N ALA A 283 -3.14 20.11 -0.43
CA ALA A 283 -4.45 20.32 -1.04
C ALA A 283 -5.32 19.06 -0.99
N ALA A 284 -4.74 17.88 -1.28
CA ALA A 284 -5.45 16.61 -1.24
C ALA A 284 -5.87 16.23 0.20
N LYS A 285 -4.99 16.47 1.19
CA LYS A 285 -5.30 16.30 2.62
C LYS A 285 -6.44 17.21 3.05
N ALA A 286 -6.36 18.51 2.73
CA ALA A 286 -7.39 19.48 3.05
C ALA A 286 -8.74 19.17 2.39
N ALA A 287 -8.73 18.61 1.18
CA ALA A 287 -9.93 18.14 0.50
C ALA A 287 -10.47 16.79 1.01
N GLY A 288 -9.78 16.14 1.95
CA GLY A 288 -10.15 14.83 2.49
C GLY A 288 -9.89 13.65 1.54
N TYR A 289 -9.03 13.82 0.52
CA TYR A 289 -8.66 12.75 -0.43
C TYR A 289 -7.42 11.97 0.00
N MET A 290 -6.69 12.45 0.99
CA MET A 290 -5.49 11.81 1.53
C MET A 290 -5.52 11.89 3.05
N ASN A 291 -5.11 10.81 3.72
CA ASN A 291 -5.09 10.76 5.17
C ASN A 291 -4.14 11.81 5.74
N ASP A 292 -4.59 12.51 6.77
CA ASP A 292 -3.81 13.53 7.46
C ASP A 292 -3.60 13.17 8.93
N ASP A 293 -2.37 12.78 9.25
CA ASP A 293 -2.00 12.42 10.62
C ASP A 293 -1.83 13.64 11.54
N SER A 294 -1.96 14.87 11.00
CA SER A 294 -1.79 16.12 11.76
C SER A 294 -2.74 16.24 12.96
N PHE A 295 -3.95 15.69 12.84
CA PHE A 295 -4.93 15.65 13.91
C PHE A 295 -4.47 14.73 15.06
N TYR A 296 -3.92 13.56 14.74
CA TYR A 296 -3.37 12.63 15.73
C TYR A 296 -2.12 13.21 16.40
N GLU A 297 -1.27 13.89 15.62
CA GLU A 297 -0.09 14.58 16.15
C GLU A 297 -0.48 15.69 17.13
N SER A 298 -1.48 16.51 16.77
CA SER A 298 -1.99 17.58 17.63
C SER A 298 -2.67 17.04 18.88
N SER A 299 -3.44 15.95 18.75
CA SER A 299 -4.06 15.26 19.88
C SER A 299 -3.02 14.67 20.84
N MET A 300 -1.95 14.07 20.30
CA MET A 300 -0.83 13.56 21.11
C MET A 300 -0.07 14.70 21.79
N ARG A 301 0.12 15.84 21.13
CA ARG A 301 0.78 17.02 21.70
C ARG A 301 0.03 17.53 22.92
N GLU A 302 -1.29 17.64 22.79
CA GLU A 302 -2.16 18.08 23.88
C GLU A 302 -2.12 17.06 25.02
N ALA A 303 -2.33 15.78 24.72
CA ALA A 303 -2.32 14.70 25.72
C ALA A 303 -1.00 14.64 26.50
N ALA A 304 0.15 14.77 25.82
CA ALA A 304 1.46 14.78 26.45
C ALA A 304 1.66 15.95 27.44
N GLY A 305 0.88 17.03 27.32
CA GLY A 305 0.95 18.17 28.23
C GLY A 305 0.23 17.97 29.58
N PHE A 306 -0.68 17.00 29.69
CA PHE A 306 -1.49 16.82 30.91
C PHE A 306 -1.71 15.37 31.37
N ARG A 307 -1.42 14.38 30.54
CA ARG A 307 -1.59 12.95 30.86
C ARG A 307 -0.31 12.36 31.46
N MET A 308 -0.50 11.39 32.36
CA MET A 308 0.62 10.57 32.85
C MET A 308 1.13 9.67 31.71
N PRO A 309 2.44 9.34 31.66
CA PRO A 309 3.02 8.51 30.60
C PRO A 309 2.30 7.18 30.37
N SER A 310 1.82 6.51 31.43
CA SER A 310 1.03 5.26 31.32
C SER A 310 -0.33 5.46 30.61
N GLU A 311 -1.03 6.55 30.90
CA GLU A 311 -2.27 6.94 30.21
C GLU A 311 -1.97 7.35 28.76
N LEU A 312 -0.87 8.06 28.53
CA LEU A 312 -0.42 8.46 27.20
C LEU A 312 -0.10 7.23 26.33
N ARG A 313 0.51 6.18 26.91
CA ARG A 313 0.70 4.88 26.24
C ARG A 313 -0.62 4.19 25.88
N SER A 314 -1.63 4.24 26.76
CA SER A 314 -2.97 3.72 26.45
C SER A 314 -3.67 4.50 25.33
N PHE A 315 -3.50 5.82 25.30
CA PHE A 315 -4.03 6.67 24.23
C PHE A 315 -3.33 6.36 22.89
N PHE A 316 -2.00 6.26 22.88
CA PHE A 316 -1.23 5.88 21.70
C PHE A 316 -1.63 4.48 21.18
N ALA A 317 -1.80 3.49 22.07
CA ALA A 317 -2.30 2.17 21.69
C ALA A 317 -3.68 2.23 21.03
N SER A 318 -4.57 3.11 21.54
CA SER A 318 -5.91 3.31 21.00
C SER A 318 -5.87 3.94 19.60
N LEU A 319 -4.98 4.91 19.36
CA LEU A 319 -4.75 5.47 18.02
C LEU A 319 -4.28 4.38 17.04
N ILE A 320 -3.38 3.49 17.48
CA ILE A 320 -2.90 2.38 16.64
C ILE A 320 -4.00 1.35 16.34
N CYS A 321 -4.84 1.02 17.32
CA CYS A 321 -5.86 -0.02 17.16
C CYS A 321 -7.11 0.45 16.39
N PHE A 322 -7.48 1.72 16.53
CA PHE A 322 -8.80 2.20 16.09
C PHE A 322 -8.74 3.33 15.07
N CYS A 323 -7.57 3.86 14.73
CA CYS A 323 -7.43 4.96 13.78
C CYS A 323 -6.59 4.59 12.55
N GLU A 324 -6.84 5.28 11.44
CA GLU A 324 -6.09 5.10 10.18
C GLU A 324 -4.86 6.02 10.14
N LEU A 325 -3.79 5.62 10.82
CA LEU A 325 -2.51 6.32 10.81
C LEU A 325 -1.75 6.05 9.50
N SER A 326 -1.41 7.12 8.77
CA SER A 326 -0.61 7.04 7.55
C SER A 326 0.86 6.68 7.85
N ASN A 327 1.41 7.22 8.94
CA ASN A 327 2.78 7.00 9.36
C ASN A 327 2.86 6.89 10.91
N PRO A 328 2.44 5.74 11.47
CA PRO A 328 2.49 5.50 12.91
C PRO A 328 3.93 5.53 13.47
N ARG A 329 4.92 5.21 12.63
CA ARG A 329 6.35 5.25 12.97
C ARG A 329 6.83 6.68 13.27
N SER A 330 6.48 7.65 12.44
CA SER A 330 6.82 9.05 12.69
C SER A 330 6.18 9.56 13.98
N LEU A 331 4.94 9.17 14.26
CA LEU A 331 4.24 9.55 15.50
C LEU A 331 4.91 8.93 16.74
N TRP A 332 5.34 7.67 16.66
CA TRP A 332 6.15 7.02 17.71
C TRP A 332 7.44 7.79 17.97
N GLU A 333 8.23 8.08 16.93
CA GLU A 333 9.53 8.75 17.11
C GLU A 333 9.40 10.14 17.73
N LEU A 334 8.30 10.84 17.46
CA LEU A 334 8.04 12.15 18.04
C LEU A 334 7.71 12.09 19.54
N TYR A 335 6.99 11.06 19.98
CA TYR A 335 6.46 10.97 21.35
C TYR A 335 7.09 9.90 22.25
N LYS A 336 7.99 9.04 21.74
CA LYS A 336 8.60 7.95 22.51
C LYS A 336 9.26 8.39 23.82
N THR A 337 9.79 9.61 23.86
CA THR A 337 10.41 10.20 25.06
C THR A 337 9.39 10.54 26.14
N ALA A 338 8.23 11.08 25.76
CA ALA A 338 7.10 11.34 26.67
C ALA A 338 6.42 10.03 27.09
N LEU A 339 6.29 9.08 26.14
CA LEU A 339 5.72 7.76 26.38
C LEU A 339 6.56 6.89 27.33
N SER A 340 7.85 7.19 27.53
CA SER A 340 8.77 6.43 28.40
C SER A 340 9.26 7.20 29.62
N GLU A 341 8.70 8.39 29.87
CA GLU A 341 9.19 9.31 30.90
C GLU A 341 9.13 8.72 32.32
N ASP A 342 8.05 8.02 32.65
CA ASP A 342 7.90 7.37 33.96
C ASP A 342 8.93 6.26 34.17
N PHE A 343 9.22 5.44 33.16
CA PHE A 343 10.27 4.42 33.23
C PHE A 343 11.65 5.05 33.42
N ARG A 344 11.92 6.19 32.79
CA ARG A 344 13.16 6.95 33.05
C ARG A 344 13.25 7.43 34.50
N ASN A 345 12.12 7.83 35.08
CA ASN A 345 12.04 8.43 36.41
C ASN A 345 11.82 7.41 37.54
N GLN A 346 11.58 6.13 37.25
CA GLN A 346 11.39 5.07 38.25
C GLN A 346 12.61 4.87 39.18
N GLY A 347 13.79 5.36 38.81
CA GLY A 347 14.96 5.43 39.69
C GLY A 347 14.93 6.53 40.77
N MET A 348 13.96 7.46 40.74
CA MET A 348 13.94 8.70 41.55
C MET A 348 12.91 8.70 42.70
N ARG A 349 12.38 7.55 43.12
CA ARG A 349 11.40 7.46 44.22
C ARG A 349 12.01 6.88 45.50
N SER A 350 12.72 7.70 46.27
CA SER A 350 12.81 7.52 47.72
C SER A 350 13.26 8.83 48.37
N GLU A 351 12.60 9.22 49.46
CA GLU A 351 12.88 10.39 50.31
C GLU A 351 14.28 10.39 50.96
N HIS A 352 15.16 9.46 50.58
CA HIS A 352 16.54 9.31 51.05
C HIS A 352 17.59 9.67 49.97
N ALA A 353 17.23 10.51 49.00
CA ALA A 353 18.09 10.92 47.88
C ALA A 353 19.38 11.67 48.30
N GLU A 354 19.61 11.96 49.58
CA GLU A 354 20.82 12.66 50.04
C GLU A 354 22.04 11.75 50.26
N SER A 355 21.95 10.42 50.10
CA SER A 355 23.11 9.54 50.42
C SER A 355 23.55 8.52 49.37
N CYS A 356 22.95 8.48 48.17
CA CYS A 356 23.40 7.55 47.12
C CYS A 356 23.54 8.25 45.76
N ILE A 357 24.74 8.75 45.46
CA ILE A 357 25.19 9.18 44.11
C ILE A 357 25.38 7.97 43.15
N HIS A 358 24.64 6.88 43.38
CA HIS A 358 24.60 5.70 42.52
C HIS A 358 23.15 5.34 42.18
N LEU A 359 22.35 6.35 41.82
CA LEU A 359 21.08 6.12 41.14
C LEU A 359 21.37 5.44 39.81
N LYS A 360 20.96 4.18 39.69
CA LYS A 360 20.97 3.39 38.47
C LYS A 360 19.85 3.92 37.57
N CYS A 361 20.08 5.06 36.91
CA CYS A 361 19.17 5.56 35.88
C CYS A 361 19.00 4.46 34.82
N ILE A 362 17.75 4.06 34.55
CA ILE A 362 17.44 3.19 33.41
C ILE A 362 17.93 3.92 32.14
N LYS A 363 18.68 3.23 31.27
CA LYS A 363 19.17 3.85 30.03
C LYS A 363 17.96 4.27 29.19
N HIS A 364 18.11 5.33 28.40
CA HIS A 364 17.04 5.80 27.51
C HIS A 364 16.46 4.70 26.63
N GLU A 365 17.32 3.83 26.10
CA GLU A 365 16.94 2.69 25.25
C GLU A 365 16.11 1.63 26.00
N ASP A 366 16.41 1.42 27.29
CA ASP A 366 15.71 0.46 28.13
C ASP A 366 14.30 0.97 28.50
N ALA A 367 14.17 2.27 28.76
CA ALA A 367 12.88 2.91 29.05
C ALA A 367 11.96 2.96 27.80
N GLU A 368 12.52 3.21 26.62
CA GLU A 368 11.79 3.12 25.35
C GLU A 368 11.31 1.69 25.08
N SER A 369 12.14 0.68 25.37
CA SER A 369 11.77 -0.73 25.23
C SER A 369 10.60 -1.12 26.15
N LEU A 370 10.64 -0.71 27.42
CA LEU A 370 9.54 -0.96 28.37
C LEU A 370 8.23 -0.32 27.89
N ALA A 371 8.29 0.92 27.40
CA ALA A 371 7.13 1.59 26.81
C ALA A 371 6.60 0.85 25.58
N PHE A 372 7.50 0.41 24.69
CA PHE A 372 7.14 -0.33 23.48
C PHE A 372 6.41 -1.64 23.81
N HIS A 373 6.94 -2.43 24.74
CA HIS A 373 6.34 -3.71 25.12
C HIS A 373 5.01 -3.56 25.88
N GLU A 374 4.86 -2.51 26.71
CA GLU A 374 3.57 -2.21 27.34
C GLU A 374 2.50 -1.84 26.29
N ILE A 375 2.86 -1.02 25.29
CA ILE A 375 1.95 -0.69 24.18
C ILE A 375 1.66 -1.95 23.36
N SER A 376 2.68 -2.77 23.07
CA SER A 376 2.50 -4.01 22.30
C SER A 376 1.55 -4.98 22.99
N ALA A 377 1.58 -5.07 24.33
CA ALA A 377 0.62 -5.86 25.09
C ALA A 377 -0.82 -5.32 24.95
N LYS A 378 -0.99 -4.00 24.94
CA LYS A 378 -2.30 -3.35 24.74
C LYS A 378 -2.84 -3.56 23.32
N THR A 379 -2.00 -3.40 22.30
CA THR A 379 -2.42 -3.56 20.90
C THR A 379 -2.68 -5.02 20.52
N ALA A 380 -1.98 -5.96 21.17
CA ALA A 380 -2.19 -7.39 20.97
C ALA A 380 -3.62 -7.84 21.34
N LEU A 381 -4.31 -7.14 22.27
CA LEU A 381 -5.72 -7.39 22.59
C LEU A 381 -6.66 -7.18 21.40
N HIS A 382 -6.22 -6.38 20.42
CA HIS A 382 -6.94 -6.11 19.18
C HIS A 382 -6.33 -6.82 17.96
N SER A 383 -5.51 -7.86 18.18
CA SER A 383 -4.79 -8.59 17.13
C SER A 383 -3.83 -7.72 16.31
N VAL A 384 -3.39 -6.58 16.85
CA VAL A 384 -2.43 -5.68 16.19
C VAL A 384 -1.02 -5.92 16.72
N VAL A 385 -0.12 -6.33 15.82
CA VAL A 385 1.30 -6.56 16.13
C VAL A 385 2.07 -5.24 15.99
N LEU A 386 2.48 -4.66 17.12
CA LEU A 386 3.10 -3.33 17.13
C LEU A 386 4.40 -3.24 16.31
N SER A 387 5.22 -4.29 16.34
CA SER A 387 6.50 -4.33 15.60
C SER A 387 6.32 -4.30 14.09
N SER A 388 5.25 -4.89 13.56
CA SER A 388 4.95 -4.83 12.11
C SER A 388 4.41 -3.45 11.71
N VAL A 389 3.61 -2.82 12.57
CA VAL A 389 3.06 -1.47 12.35
C VAL A 389 4.15 -0.41 12.37
N LEU A 390 5.01 -0.43 13.39
CA LEU A 390 6.08 0.56 13.56
C LEU A 390 7.35 0.22 12.77
N GLN A 391 7.48 -1.01 12.26
CA GLN A 391 8.70 -1.51 11.60
C GLN A 391 9.94 -1.38 12.49
N VAL A 392 9.76 -1.56 13.80
CA VAL A 392 10.82 -1.49 14.80
C VAL A 392 10.67 -2.62 15.81
N GLU A 393 11.84 -3.07 16.27
CA GLU A 393 11.99 -4.15 17.21
C GLU A 393 12.84 -3.65 18.37
N TYR A 394 12.29 -3.74 19.58
CA TYR A 394 13.00 -3.46 20.82
C TYR A 394 13.28 -4.78 21.53
N ALA A 395 14.52 -4.99 21.97
CA ALA A 395 14.86 -6.13 22.81
C ALA A 395 14.06 -6.06 24.11
N MET A 396 13.41 -7.15 24.50
CA MET A 396 12.77 -7.26 25.81
C MET A 396 13.81 -6.95 26.89
N VAL A 397 13.55 -5.90 27.66
CA VAL A 397 14.34 -5.58 28.85
C VAL A 397 13.58 -6.19 30.03
N ASP A 398 14.27 -6.99 30.83
CA ASP A 398 13.73 -7.44 32.10
C ASP A 398 13.36 -6.20 32.90
N SER A 399 12.06 -6.00 33.13
CA SER A 399 11.56 -4.90 33.95
C SER A 399 12.37 -4.85 35.23
N THR A 400 12.99 -3.70 35.52
CA THR A 400 13.69 -3.43 36.77
C THR A 400 12.81 -3.75 37.99
N PRO A 401 13.44 -4.05 39.14
CA PRO A 401 13.02 -5.07 40.09
C PRO A 401 11.74 -4.65 40.81
N ASN A 402 10.61 -5.14 40.32
CA ASN A 402 9.45 -5.35 41.17
C ASN A 402 9.44 -6.82 41.64
N ASP A 403 10.63 -7.37 41.88
CA ASP A 403 10.80 -8.51 42.78
C ASP A 403 10.61 -7.92 44.18
N ASP A 404 9.35 -7.66 44.55
CA ASP A 404 8.97 -7.59 45.95
C ASP A 404 9.31 -8.97 46.50
N ASP A 405 10.57 -9.14 46.93
CA ASP A 405 11.09 -10.40 47.40
C ASP A 405 10.23 -10.81 48.60
N TYR A 406 9.28 -11.70 48.32
CA TYR A 406 8.25 -12.11 49.27
C TYR A 406 8.90 -12.59 50.57
N LEU A 407 10.09 -13.18 50.47
CA LEU A 407 10.86 -13.62 51.62
C LEU A 407 11.36 -12.44 52.47
N VAL A 408 11.79 -11.34 51.85
CA VAL A 408 12.21 -10.12 52.56
C VAL A 408 11.03 -9.44 53.24
N HIS A 409 9.91 -9.27 52.54
CA HIS A 409 8.69 -8.69 53.12
C HIS A 409 8.09 -9.56 54.22
N ARG A 410 8.20 -10.88 54.09
CA ARG A 410 7.79 -11.83 55.13
C ARG A 410 8.69 -11.74 56.37
N GLN A 411 10.01 -11.68 56.20
CA GLN A 411 10.94 -11.49 57.30
C GLN A 411 10.69 -10.16 58.03
N LEU A 412 10.49 -9.07 57.28
CA LEU A 412 10.17 -7.75 57.84
C LEU A 412 8.81 -7.76 58.57
N GLY A 413 7.83 -8.50 58.04
CA GLY A 413 6.54 -8.74 58.68
C GLY A 413 6.68 -9.47 60.01
N ASP A 414 7.47 -10.54 60.06
CA ASP A 414 7.75 -11.32 61.27
C ASP A 414 8.47 -10.45 62.33
N GLU A 415 9.47 -9.66 61.93
CA GLU A 415 10.16 -8.72 62.82
C GLU A 415 9.24 -7.63 63.38
N ASN A 416 8.36 -7.08 62.53
CA ASN A 416 7.43 -6.04 62.95
C ASN A 416 6.33 -6.61 63.84
N TYR A 417 5.89 -7.85 63.61
CA TYR A 417 4.94 -8.54 64.46
C TYR A 417 5.44 -8.72 65.90
N LEU A 418 6.76 -8.95 66.08
CA LEU A 418 7.39 -9.02 67.40
C LEU A 418 7.37 -7.68 68.16
N LYS A 419 7.30 -6.55 67.45
CA LYS A 419 7.29 -5.19 68.02
C LYS A 419 5.88 -4.70 68.41
N LEU A 420 4.83 -5.47 68.08
CA LEU A 420 3.44 -5.08 68.33
C LEU A 420 3.06 -5.18 69.81
N ASN A 421 2.26 -4.22 70.27
CA ASN A 421 1.60 -4.28 71.58
C ASN A 421 0.40 -5.25 71.56
N LEU A 422 -0.16 -5.55 72.74
CA LEU A 422 -1.22 -6.56 72.89
C LEU A 422 -2.47 -6.28 72.03
N GLN A 423 -2.91 -5.02 71.95
CA GLN A 423 -4.09 -4.65 71.16
C GLN A 423 -3.83 -4.75 69.66
N GLN A 424 -2.62 -4.39 69.21
CA GLN A 424 -2.21 -4.52 67.82
C GLN A 424 -2.08 -5.98 67.39
N LYS A 425 -1.54 -6.86 68.26
CA LYS A 425 -1.47 -8.30 67.98
C LYS A 425 -2.84 -8.91 67.80
N ILE A 426 -3.80 -8.59 68.68
CA ILE A 426 -5.18 -9.08 68.55
C ILE A 426 -5.79 -8.68 67.20
N ALA A 427 -5.53 -7.45 66.72
CA ALA A 427 -6.03 -6.99 65.43
C ALA A 427 -5.35 -7.72 64.25
N VAL A 428 -4.03 -7.88 64.28
CA VAL A 428 -3.29 -8.57 63.23
C VAL A 428 -3.65 -10.05 63.17
N ASP A 429 -3.80 -10.71 64.33
CA ASP A 429 -4.19 -12.12 64.42
C ASP A 429 -5.59 -12.37 63.87
N ALA A 430 -6.54 -11.45 64.12
CA ALA A 430 -7.89 -11.53 63.57
C ALA A 430 -7.89 -11.42 62.03
N VAL A 431 -7.01 -10.58 61.46
CA VAL A 431 -6.85 -10.46 60.00
C VAL A 431 -6.20 -11.72 59.44
N LEU A 432 -5.12 -12.21 60.06
CA LEU A 432 -4.41 -13.42 59.63
C LEU A 432 -5.32 -14.66 59.69
N SER A 433 -6.12 -14.82 60.76
CA SER A 433 -7.08 -15.91 60.87
C SER A 433 -8.19 -15.81 59.82
N ALA A 434 -8.71 -14.60 59.56
CA ALA A 434 -9.71 -14.39 58.52
C ALA A 434 -9.20 -14.69 57.11
N THR A 435 -7.90 -14.48 56.85
CA THR A 435 -7.27 -14.82 55.57
C THR A 435 -6.97 -16.31 55.41
N GLN A 436 -6.80 -17.06 56.50
CA GLN A 436 -6.54 -18.51 56.46
C GLN A 436 -7.83 -19.34 56.40
N ASP A 437 -8.93 -18.88 57.01
CA ASP A 437 -10.23 -19.58 56.98
C ASP A 437 -10.95 -19.43 55.62
N ASN A 438 -10.71 -18.34 54.88
CA ASN A 438 -11.20 -18.18 53.51
C ASN A 438 -10.24 -18.86 52.51
N GLY A 439 -10.24 -20.19 52.51
CA GLY A 439 -9.49 -20.99 51.54
C GLY A 439 -9.72 -20.50 50.09
N SER A 440 -8.63 -20.07 49.45
CA SER A 440 -8.46 -20.08 47.99
C SER A 440 -9.59 -19.45 47.16
N LYS A 441 -9.98 -18.21 47.45
CA LYS A 441 -10.75 -17.37 46.51
C LYS A 441 -10.32 -15.91 46.58
N LEU A 442 -9.09 -15.61 46.16
CA LEU A 442 -8.74 -14.27 45.67
C LEU A 442 -7.79 -14.38 44.47
N LEU A 443 -8.35 -14.00 43.32
CA LEU A 443 -7.69 -13.40 42.15
C LEU A 443 -6.88 -14.28 41.19
N THR A 444 -7.44 -15.43 40.79
CA THR A 444 -7.27 -15.91 39.41
C THR A 444 -8.55 -16.56 38.93
N ASP A 445 -9.08 -16.03 37.82
CA ASP A 445 -10.10 -16.59 36.93
C ASP A 445 -11.60 -16.60 37.31
N GLN A 446 -12.33 -15.89 36.43
CA GLN A 446 -13.70 -16.07 35.95
C GLN A 446 -14.89 -15.70 36.84
N VAL A 447 -15.58 -14.61 36.46
CA VAL A 447 -17.05 -14.51 36.55
C VAL A 447 -17.61 -13.81 35.30
N VAL A 448 -18.07 -14.63 34.36
CA VAL A 448 -19.35 -14.36 33.66
C VAL A 448 -20.46 -14.77 34.62
N PRO A 449 -21.60 -14.05 34.68
CA PRO A 449 -22.84 -14.70 35.08
C PRO A 449 -23.92 -14.59 34.02
N ALA A 450 -24.49 -15.75 33.70
CA ALA A 450 -25.74 -15.90 32.97
C ALA A 450 -26.95 -15.45 33.81
N LYS A 451 -27.99 -14.99 33.09
CA LYS A 451 -29.32 -14.56 33.54
C LYS A 451 -30.04 -15.55 34.47
N PRO A 452 -31.01 -15.04 35.24
CA PRO A 452 -32.31 -15.68 35.36
C PRO A 452 -33.42 -14.83 34.75
N SER A 453 -34.37 -15.51 34.11
CA SER A 453 -35.59 -15.01 33.49
C SER A 453 -36.69 -14.69 34.51
N SER A 454 -37.28 -13.50 34.45
CA SER A 454 -38.70 -13.26 34.77
C SER A 454 -39.21 -11.94 34.16
N THR A 455 -39.81 -12.05 32.96
CA THR A 455 -41.10 -11.49 32.54
C THR A 455 -41.56 -10.11 33.06
N THR A 456 -41.30 -9.07 32.23
CA THR A 456 -42.19 -7.95 31.76
C THR A 456 -42.83 -6.94 32.73
N PRO A 457 -43.36 -5.76 32.27
CA PRO A 457 -42.94 -4.83 31.18
C PRO A 457 -43.01 -3.30 31.56
N PHE A 458 -42.65 -2.42 30.61
CA PHE A 458 -43.03 -0.98 30.45
C PHE A 458 -42.31 0.07 31.35
N ILE A 459 -42.04 1.34 30.96
CA ILE A 459 -42.40 2.25 29.85
C ILE A 459 -41.28 3.31 29.69
N ALA A 460 -41.16 3.87 28.50
CA ALA A 460 -40.31 5.00 28.10
C ALA A 460 -40.55 6.33 28.85
N CYS A 461 -39.51 7.16 28.92
CA CYS A 461 -39.54 8.59 28.62
C CYS A 461 -38.26 8.94 27.85
#